data_AF-A0A7S1Z8W0-F1
#
_entry.id   AF-A0A7S1Z8W0-F1
#
_cell.length_a   1.000
_cell.length_b   1.000
_cell.length_c   1.000
_cell.angle_alpha   90.00
_cell.angle_beta   90.00
_cell.angle_gamma   90.00
#
_symmetry.space_group_name_H-M   'P 1'
#
loop_
_entity.id
_entity.type
_entity.pdbx_description
1 polymer ?
#
loop_
_entity_poly.entity_id
_entity_poly.type
_entity_poly.pdbx_seq_one_letter_code
_entity_poly.pdbx_strand_id
1 'polypeptide(L)'
;NIKGEGTVKVCGPCDWLATAFREALMGGGHDRAFALHATGNVNLRSPFCNVKGEVLYPVHCAAIGGNISTLRWLVDQHHTPISIQSGKKNNNNNANAPLVPLLTSKGRSALDIAVSGRNVDVLRYLVVEKGMSVLGVKDIMGALLSLEAALRRVPPETAAESDALGGSFSDVPLAGQAAN
;
A
#
# COMPACT_ATOMS: atom_id res chain seq x y z
N ASN A 1 15.33 2.55 11.93
CA ASN A 1 16.59 2.44 12.70
C ASN A 1 17.75 2.48 11.71
N ILE A 2 18.19 3.67 11.30
CA ILE A 2 19.29 3.84 10.33
C ILE A 2 20.53 4.16 11.16
N LYS A 3 21.21 3.11 11.65
CA LYS A 3 22.54 3.23 12.27
C LYS A 3 23.51 2.40 11.44
N GLY A 4 24.49 3.08 10.83
CA GLY A 4 25.58 2.47 10.07
C GLY A 4 25.49 2.77 8.57
N GLU A 5 25.73 4.02 8.17
CA GLU A 5 26.01 4.35 6.77
C GLU A 5 27.43 3.89 6.43
N GLY A 6 27.57 2.62 6.06
CA GLY A 6 28.72 2.19 5.27
C GLY A 6 28.50 2.66 3.83
N THR A 7 29.35 3.54 3.32
CA THR A 7 29.37 3.88 1.89
C THR A 7 29.83 2.65 1.11
N VAL A 8 28.87 1.85 0.64
CA VAL A 8 29.16 0.74 -0.26
C VAL A 8 29.49 1.33 -1.63
N LYS A 9 30.68 1.00 -2.15
CA LYS A 9 31.04 1.37 -3.52
C LYS A 9 30.21 0.53 -4.48
N VAL A 10 29.33 1.19 -5.22
CA VAL A 10 28.45 0.58 -6.21
C VAL A 10 29.01 0.89 -7.60
N CYS A 11 28.83 -0.03 -8.56
CA CYS A 11 29.25 0.18 -9.93
C CYS A 11 28.46 1.34 -10.58
N GLY A 12 29.06 2.11 -11.50
CA GLY A 12 28.37 3.24 -12.16
C GLY A 12 27.02 2.87 -12.80
N PRO A 13 26.93 1.77 -13.60
CA PRO A 13 25.66 1.30 -14.14
C PRO A 13 24.62 0.93 -13.07
N CYS A 14 25.06 0.35 -11.96
CA CYS A 14 24.21 -0.06 -10.84
C CYS A 14 23.62 1.18 -10.13
N ASP A 15 24.44 2.23 -9.96
CA ASP A 15 24.02 3.50 -9.37
C ASP A 15 23.03 4.25 -10.29
N TRP A 16 23.32 4.27 -11.60
CA TRP A 16 22.39 4.80 -12.60
C TRP A 16 21.06 4.04 -12.58
N LEU A 17 21.09 2.71 -12.55
CA LEU A 17 19.89 1.88 -12.54
C LEU A 17 19.05 2.12 -11.29
N ALA A 18 19.68 2.18 -10.11
CA ALA A 18 19.00 2.50 -8.86
C ALA A 18 18.36 3.91 -8.91
N THR A 19 19.07 4.89 -9.47
CA THR A 19 18.58 6.26 -9.66
C THR A 19 17.39 6.32 -10.63
N ALA A 20 17.49 5.67 -11.79
CA ALA A 20 16.43 5.63 -12.80
C ALA A 20 15.19 4.90 -12.28
N PHE A 21 15.38 3.80 -11.55
CA PHE A 21 14.28 3.03 -10.95
C PHE A 21 13.58 3.85 -9.87
N ARG A 22 14.33 4.52 -8.99
CA ARG A 22 13.79 5.45 -8.00
C ARG A 22 12.96 6.55 -8.66
N GLU A 23 13.46 7.19 -9.71
CA GLU A 23 12.74 8.24 -10.42
C GLU A 23 11.44 7.73 -11.04
N ALA A 24 11.46 6.52 -11.61
CA ALA A 24 10.26 5.87 -12.13
C ALA A 24 9.21 5.63 -11.02
N LEU A 25 9.64 5.15 -9.84
CA LEU A 25 8.75 4.98 -8.69
C LEU A 25 8.14 6.30 -8.21
N MET A 26 8.97 7.34 -8.04
CA MET A 26 8.53 8.65 -7.56
C MET A 26 7.65 9.39 -8.57
N GLY A 27 7.81 9.12 -9.87
CA GLY A 27 6.96 9.66 -10.92
C GLY A 27 5.68 8.86 -11.17
N GLY A 28 5.46 7.75 -10.44
CA GLY A 28 4.30 6.88 -10.65
C GLY A 28 4.33 6.06 -11.95
N GLY A 29 5.49 5.95 -12.61
CA GLY A 29 5.66 5.25 -13.89
C GLY A 29 5.79 3.73 -13.70
N HIS A 30 4.67 3.02 -13.63
CA HIS A 30 4.64 1.56 -13.42
C HIS A 30 5.45 0.79 -14.47
N ASP A 31 5.17 1.00 -15.75
CA ASP A 31 5.81 0.24 -16.83
C ASP A 31 7.32 0.47 -16.87
N ARG A 32 7.74 1.72 -16.64
CA ARG A 32 9.16 2.07 -16.56
C ARG A 32 9.84 1.41 -15.37
N ALA A 33 9.21 1.44 -14.20
CA ALA A 33 9.74 0.75 -13.02
C ALA A 33 9.86 -0.75 -13.27
N PHE A 34 8.83 -1.36 -13.87
CA PHE A 34 8.82 -2.78 -14.24
C PHE A 34 9.96 -3.12 -15.22
N ALA A 35 10.12 -2.36 -16.29
CA ALA A 35 11.20 -2.56 -17.28
C ALA A 35 12.59 -2.43 -16.65
N LEU A 36 12.81 -1.45 -15.77
CA LEU A 36 14.08 -1.26 -15.09
C LEU A 36 14.37 -2.39 -14.09
N HIS A 37 13.36 -2.89 -13.39
CA HIS A 37 13.53 -4.04 -12.49
C HIS A 37 13.83 -5.33 -13.25
N ALA A 38 13.24 -5.51 -14.45
CA ALA A 38 13.48 -6.68 -15.29
C ALA A 38 14.95 -6.85 -15.72
N THR A 39 15.78 -5.80 -15.62
CA THR A 39 17.23 -5.91 -15.86
C THR A 39 17.99 -6.60 -14.71
N GLY A 40 17.32 -6.95 -13.61
CA GLY A 40 17.81 -7.88 -12.56
C GLY A 40 18.72 -7.29 -11.48
N ASN A 41 19.13 -6.02 -11.59
CA ASN A 41 20.14 -5.41 -10.71
C ASN A 41 19.57 -4.38 -9.71
N VAL A 42 18.26 -4.42 -9.44
CA VAL A 42 17.59 -3.51 -8.51
C VAL A 42 17.28 -4.23 -7.20
N ASN A 43 17.76 -3.69 -6.08
CA ASN A 43 17.44 -4.22 -4.76
C ASN A 43 16.19 -3.53 -4.18
N LEU A 44 15.10 -4.28 -4.02
CA LEU A 44 13.84 -3.75 -3.50
C LEU A 44 13.82 -3.60 -1.96
N ARG A 45 14.73 -4.27 -1.25
CA ARG A 45 14.76 -4.31 0.22
C ARG A 45 15.73 -3.32 0.85
N SER A 46 16.58 -2.69 0.03
CA SER A 46 17.54 -1.68 0.49
C SER A 46 17.03 -0.28 0.20
N PRO A 47 17.35 0.69 1.06
CA PRO A 47 17.03 2.08 0.77
C PRO A 47 17.88 2.59 -0.39
N PHE A 48 17.35 3.56 -1.13
CA PHE A 48 18.13 4.35 -2.06
C PHE A 48 19.09 5.27 -1.31
N CYS A 49 20.19 5.63 -1.98
CA CYS A 49 21.09 6.68 -1.52
C CYS A 49 20.32 8.00 -1.27
N ASN A 50 20.86 8.82 -0.37
CA ASN A 50 20.22 10.03 0.14
C ASN A 50 19.59 10.89 -0.99
N VAL A 51 18.25 10.97 -0.98
CA VAL A 51 17.42 11.66 -1.99
C VAL A 51 16.97 12.99 -1.39
N LYS A 52 17.48 14.11 -1.87
CA LYS A 52 17.10 15.46 -1.36
C LYS A 52 17.19 15.57 0.18
N GLY A 53 18.19 14.94 0.80
CA GLY A 53 18.35 14.93 2.26
C GLY A 53 17.52 13.86 2.98
N GLU A 54 16.91 12.90 2.28
CA GLU A 54 16.12 11.82 2.88
C GLU A 54 16.44 10.44 2.29
N VAL A 55 16.62 9.46 3.17
CA VAL A 55 16.81 8.06 2.80
C VAL A 55 15.42 7.42 2.65
N LEU A 56 15.12 6.95 1.45
CA LEU A 56 13.84 6.39 1.06
C LEU A 56 14.00 4.93 0.66
N TYR A 57 13.01 4.10 0.97
CA TYR A 57 12.90 2.74 0.47
C TYR A 57 12.01 2.74 -0.77
N PRO A 58 12.07 1.71 -1.63
CA PRO A 58 11.20 1.59 -2.80
C PRO A 58 9.70 1.79 -2.50
N VAL A 59 9.20 1.26 -1.38
CA VAL A 59 7.81 1.49 -0.94
C VAL A 59 7.49 2.95 -0.63
N HIS A 60 8.45 3.70 -0.08
CA HIS A 60 8.29 5.14 0.17
C HIS A 60 8.23 5.90 -1.17
N CYS A 61 9.11 5.57 -2.11
CA CYS A 61 9.11 6.18 -3.44
C CYS A 61 7.81 5.89 -4.22
N ALA A 62 7.32 4.65 -4.16
CA ALA A 62 6.05 4.29 -4.78
C ALA A 62 4.86 5.01 -4.12
N ALA A 63 4.86 5.17 -2.80
CA ALA A 63 3.85 5.95 -2.09
C ALA A 63 3.87 7.44 -2.48
N ILE A 64 5.07 8.02 -2.73
CA ILE A 64 5.22 9.38 -3.27
C ILE A 64 4.58 9.47 -4.67
N GLY A 65 4.89 8.52 -5.55
CA GLY A 65 4.38 8.51 -6.92
C GLY A 65 2.89 8.23 -7.05
N GLY A 66 2.23 7.75 -5.99
CA GLY A 66 0.77 7.58 -5.94
C GLY A 66 0.21 6.46 -6.81
N ASN A 67 1.05 5.73 -7.56
CA ASN A 67 0.59 4.63 -8.40
C ASN A 67 0.40 3.35 -7.57
N ILE A 68 -0.87 2.99 -7.35
CA ILE A 68 -1.25 1.81 -6.57
C ILE A 68 -0.75 0.49 -7.19
N SER A 69 -0.74 0.36 -8.52
CA SER A 69 -0.28 -0.85 -9.20
C SER A 69 1.18 -1.12 -8.92
N THR A 70 2.01 -0.07 -8.91
CA THR A 70 3.43 -0.16 -8.53
C THR A 70 3.61 -0.56 -7.08
N LEU A 71 2.83 0.01 -6.16
CA LEU A 71 2.95 -0.33 -4.74
C LEU A 71 2.49 -1.77 -4.46
N ARG A 72 1.39 -2.23 -5.08
CA ARG A 72 0.95 -3.63 -5.03
C ARG A 72 2.02 -4.56 -5.56
N TRP A 73 2.57 -4.26 -6.74
CA TRP A 73 3.63 -5.05 -7.33
C TRP A 73 4.85 -5.18 -6.39
N LEU A 74 5.29 -4.10 -5.75
CA LEU A 74 6.37 -4.14 -4.77
C LEU A 74 6.04 -5.00 -3.53
N VAL A 75 4.86 -4.83 -2.94
CA VAL A 75 4.53 -5.41 -1.63
C VAL A 75 3.96 -6.83 -1.76
N ASP A 76 3.05 -7.04 -2.71
CA ASP A 76 2.34 -8.32 -2.88
C ASP A 76 3.20 -9.33 -3.62
N GLN A 77 3.80 -8.93 -4.74
CA GLN A 77 4.56 -9.85 -5.61
C GLN A 77 6.02 -9.98 -5.18
N HIS A 78 6.65 -8.86 -4.80
CA HIS A 78 8.06 -8.85 -4.43
C HIS A 78 8.34 -8.86 -2.92
N HIS A 79 7.28 -8.89 -2.10
CA HIS A 79 7.39 -8.92 -0.63
C HIS A 79 8.30 -7.82 -0.08
N THR A 80 8.21 -6.64 -0.66
CA THR A 80 8.98 -5.49 -0.21
C THR A 80 8.46 -5.06 1.17
N PRO A 81 9.34 -4.92 2.18
CA PRO A 81 8.89 -4.66 3.55
C PRO A 81 8.24 -3.28 3.68
N ILE A 82 7.05 -3.23 4.27
CA ILE A 82 6.36 -2.01 4.69
C ILE A 82 6.41 -1.80 6.21
N SER A 83 6.77 -2.86 6.93
CA SER A 83 6.94 -2.89 8.39
C SER A 83 8.12 -3.79 8.74
N ILE A 84 8.75 -3.49 9.87
CA ILE A 84 9.83 -4.28 10.44
C ILE A 84 9.42 -4.74 11.83
N GLN A 85 9.87 -5.92 12.25
CA GLN A 85 9.65 -6.38 13.62
C GLN A 85 10.37 -5.44 14.59
N SER A 86 9.64 -4.97 15.61
CA SER A 86 10.21 -4.18 16.69
C SER A 86 11.06 -5.08 17.59
N GLY A 87 12.29 -5.33 17.18
CA GLY A 87 13.27 -6.08 17.96
C GLY A 87 14.38 -5.16 18.44
N LYS A 88 14.46 -4.90 19.75
CA LYS A 88 15.79 -4.79 20.37
C LYS A 88 16.49 -6.10 20.01
N LYS A 89 17.74 -6.00 19.54
CA LYS A 89 18.60 -7.09 19.09
C LYS A 89 18.95 -8.05 20.24
N ASN A 90 17.94 -8.65 20.87
CA ASN A 90 18.07 -9.71 21.85
C ASN A 90 17.55 -10.97 21.17
N ASN A 91 18.36 -12.02 21.25
CA ASN A 91 18.39 -13.25 20.45
C ASN A 91 17.13 -14.13 20.44
N ASN A 92 15.95 -13.64 20.84
CA ASN A 92 14.72 -14.40 20.79
C ASN A 92 13.96 -14.04 19.52
N ASN A 93 13.94 -14.98 18.57
CA ASN A 93 13.03 -15.06 17.43
C ASN A 93 11.58 -15.19 17.91
N ASN A 94 11.08 -14.20 18.64
CA ASN A 94 9.69 -14.16 19.02
C ASN A 94 8.92 -13.63 17.80
N ALA A 95 8.33 -14.56 17.04
CA ALA A 95 7.52 -14.27 15.85
C ALA A 95 6.33 -13.32 16.15
N ASN A 96 6.02 -13.09 17.43
CA ASN A 96 4.95 -12.20 17.91
C ASN A 96 5.43 -10.79 18.28
N ALA A 97 6.65 -10.38 17.90
CA ALA A 97 7.08 -8.99 18.12
C ALA A 97 6.19 -8.01 17.33
N PRO A 98 5.76 -6.88 17.95
CA PRO A 98 4.90 -5.92 17.27
C PRO A 98 5.58 -5.36 16.02
N LEU A 99 4.86 -5.39 14.90
CA LEU A 99 5.31 -4.81 13.64
C LEU A 99 5.27 -3.29 13.75
N VAL A 100 6.40 -2.64 13.47
CA VAL A 100 6.52 -1.18 13.42
C VAL A 100 6.66 -0.77 11.96
N PRO A 101 6.00 0.31 11.51
CA PRO A 101 6.14 0.79 10.14
C PRO A 101 7.60 1.01 9.76
N LEU A 102 7.95 0.66 8.53
CA LEU A 102 9.24 1.03 7.97
C LEU A 102 9.28 2.55 7.81
N LEU A 103 10.34 3.19 8.30
CA LEU A 103 10.46 4.64 8.34
C LEU A 103 11.61 5.13 7.45
N THR A 104 11.41 6.30 6.84
CA THR A 104 12.47 7.09 6.20
C THR A 104 13.46 7.63 7.22
N SER A 105 14.57 8.23 6.78
CA SER A 105 15.50 8.93 7.68
C SER A 105 14.87 10.14 8.40
N LYS A 106 13.76 10.69 7.88
CA LYS A 106 12.96 11.74 8.55
C LYS A 106 11.86 11.17 9.44
N GLY A 107 11.82 9.86 9.63
CA GLY A 107 10.86 9.19 10.50
C GLY A 107 9.43 9.23 9.95
N ARG A 108 9.26 9.21 8.62
CA ARG A 108 7.95 9.11 7.96
C ARG A 108 7.74 7.68 7.47
N SER A 109 6.55 7.15 7.61
CA SER A 109 6.14 5.86 7.04
C SER A 109 5.60 6.02 5.62
N ALA A 110 5.41 4.91 4.91
CA ALA A 110 4.68 4.91 3.64
C ALA A 110 3.26 5.48 3.79
N LEU A 111 2.61 5.26 4.95
CA LEU A 111 1.28 5.81 5.24
C LEU A 111 1.33 7.33 5.42
N ASP A 112 2.30 7.86 6.17
CA ASP A 112 2.48 9.31 6.31
C ASP A 112 2.66 10.00 4.95
N ILE A 113 3.45 9.38 4.06
CA ILE A 113 3.67 9.88 2.71
C ILE A 113 2.37 9.87 1.89
N ALA A 114 1.60 8.78 1.94
CA ALA A 114 0.33 8.66 1.23
C ALA A 114 -0.69 9.71 1.70
N VAL A 115 -0.73 9.97 3.01
CA VAL A 115 -1.56 11.01 3.62
C VAL A 115 -1.16 12.39 3.13
N SER A 116 0.14 12.74 3.18
CA SER A 116 0.62 14.04 2.69
C SER A 116 0.38 14.22 1.19
N GLY A 117 0.45 13.14 0.40
CA GLY A 117 0.19 13.15 -1.04
C GLY A 117 -1.28 13.10 -1.42
N ARG A 118 -2.21 12.89 -0.47
CA ARG A 118 -3.65 12.66 -0.71
C ARG A 118 -3.92 11.51 -1.70
N ASN A 119 -3.05 10.50 -1.68
CA ASN A 119 -3.15 9.32 -2.54
C ASN A 119 -4.15 8.32 -1.94
N VAL A 120 -5.46 8.57 -2.11
CA VAL A 120 -6.55 7.81 -1.47
C VAL A 120 -6.49 6.31 -1.76
N ASP A 121 -6.13 5.92 -2.98
CA ASP A 121 -6.06 4.50 -3.37
C ASP A 121 -4.89 3.77 -2.68
N VAL A 122 -3.75 4.45 -2.55
CA VAL A 122 -2.60 3.98 -1.77
C VAL A 122 -2.96 3.90 -0.28
N LEU A 123 -3.63 4.91 0.25
CA LEU A 123 -4.05 4.95 1.64
C LEU A 123 -5.01 3.81 1.97
N ARG A 124 -6.05 3.62 1.14
CA ARG A 124 -7.00 2.51 1.27
C ARG A 124 -6.26 1.17 1.28
N TYR A 125 -5.33 0.96 0.35
CA TYR A 125 -4.54 -0.27 0.30
C TYR A 125 -3.70 -0.48 1.57
N LEU A 126 -2.98 0.53 2.05
CA LEU A 126 -2.14 0.41 3.24
C LEU A 126 -2.96 0.16 4.52
N VAL A 127 -4.12 0.81 4.66
CA VAL A 127 -4.95 0.70 5.87
C VAL A 127 -5.82 -0.56 5.84
N VAL A 128 -6.59 -0.74 4.76
CA VAL A 128 -7.60 -1.81 4.67
C VAL A 128 -6.95 -3.15 4.36
N GLU A 129 -6.04 -3.19 3.39
CA GLU A 129 -5.50 -4.47 2.90
C GLU A 129 -4.22 -4.87 3.62
N LYS A 130 -3.43 -3.90 4.12
CA LYS A 130 -2.21 -4.16 4.88
C LYS A 130 -2.33 -3.92 6.39
N GLY A 131 -3.50 -3.49 6.87
CA GLY A 131 -3.77 -3.36 8.29
C GLY A 131 -2.93 -2.29 8.99
N MET A 132 -2.40 -1.30 8.27
CA MET A 132 -1.63 -0.22 8.88
C MET A 132 -2.55 0.71 9.68
N SER A 133 -2.16 1.00 10.92
CA SER A 133 -2.92 1.91 11.78
C SER A 133 -2.71 3.37 11.39
N VAL A 134 -3.82 4.09 11.17
CA VAL A 134 -3.83 5.54 10.95
C VAL A 134 -3.54 6.35 12.22
N LEU A 135 -3.67 5.75 13.40
CA LEU A 135 -3.46 6.44 14.68
C LEU A 135 -2.01 6.87 14.91
N GLY A 136 -1.06 6.26 14.20
CA GLY A 136 0.36 6.61 14.26
C GLY A 136 0.79 7.74 13.32
N VAL A 137 -0.14 8.31 12.53
CA VAL A 137 0.18 9.36 11.55
C VAL A 137 0.49 10.68 12.24
N LYS A 138 1.59 11.33 11.85
CA LYS A 138 2.04 12.58 12.48
C LYS A 138 1.21 13.80 12.06
N ASP A 139 0.81 13.84 10.80
CA ASP A 139 0.01 14.93 10.23
C ASP A 139 -1.49 14.64 10.38
N ILE A 140 -2.05 15.02 11.53
CA ILE A 140 -3.45 14.78 11.87
C ILE A 140 -4.39 15.48 10.87
N MET A 141 -4.09 16.72 10.47
CA MET A 141 -4.93 17.46 9.53
C MET A 141 -4.91 16.82 8.15
N GLY A 142 -3.73 16.43 7.65
CA GLY A 142 -3.61 15.65 6.42
C GLY A 142 -4.37 14.33 6.49
N ALA A 143 -4.32 13.64 7.62
CA ALA A 143 -5.03 12.37 7.84
C ALA A 143 -6.55 12.56 7.77
N LEU A 144 -7.09 13.58 8.43
CA LEU A 144 -8.51 13.91 8.39
C LEU A 144 -8.99 14.29 6.99
N LEU A 145 -8.24 15.10 6.26
CA LEU A 145 -8.56 15.46 4.87
C LEU A 145 -8.53 14.22 3.95
N SER A 146 -7.58 13.33 4.17
CA SER A 146 -7.47 12.09 3.38
C SER A 146 -8.60 11.12 3.71
N LEU A 147 -9.01 11.05 4.98
CA LEU A 147 -10.18 10.29 5.42
C LEU A 147 -11.46 10.84 4.81
N GLU A 148 -11.66 12.16 4.82
CA GLU A 148 -12.81 12.80 4.18
C GLU A 148 -12.86 12.47 2.68
N ALA A 149 -11.73 12.57 1.98
CA ALA A 149 -11.65 12.21 0.56
C ALA A 149 -11.96 10.73 0.31
N ALA A 150 -11.54 9.82 1.22
CA ALA A 150 -11.86 8.41 1.14
C ALA A 150 -13.34 8.14 1.39
N LEU A 151 -13.94 8.77 2.40
CA LEU A 151 -15.36 8.61 2.74
C LEU A 151 -16.28 9.13 1.63
N ARG A 152 -15.92 10.21 0.95
CA ARG A 152 -16.68 10.71 -0.23
C ARG A 152 -16.68 9.75 -1.42
N ARG A 153 -15.75 8.78 -1.46
CA ARG A 153 -15.74 7.71 -2.49
C ARG A 153 -16.56 6.50 -2.08
N VAL A 154 -17.01 6.41 -0.83
CA VAL A 154 -17.93 5.36 -0.42
C VAL A 154 -19.30 5.71 -1.00
N PRO A 155 -19.90 4.85 -1.85
CA PRO A 155 -21.22 5.13 -2.39
C PRO A 155 -22.23 5.23 -1.23
N PRO A 156 -23.22 6.14 -1.30
CA PRO A 156 -24.31 6.16 -0.34
C PRO A 156 -25.03 4.81 -0.40
N GLU A 157 -25.45 4.29 0.75
CA GLU A 157 -26.32 3.10 0.83
C GLU A 157 -27.69 3.42 0.21
N THR A 158 -27.78 3.41 -1.11
CA THR A 158 -29.06 3.41 -1.83
C THR A 158 -29.54 1.97 -1.93
N ALA A 159 -30.44 1.59 -1.02
CA ALA A 159 -31.60 0.72 -1.23
C ALA A 159 -31.61 -0.19 -2.49
N ALA A 160 -30.68 -1.13 -2.56
CA ALA A 160 -30.79 -2.33 -3.39
C ALA A 160 -30.38 -3.46 -2.44
N GLU A 161 -31.29 -4.18 -1.79
CA GLU A 161 -32.26 -5.10 -2.39
C GLU A 161 -33.57 -5.15 -1.58
N SER A 162 -34.67 -4.66 -2.14
CA SER A 162 -36.03 -5.04 -1.70
C SER A 162 -36.99 -5.38 -2.85
N ASP A 163 -36.53 -5.35 -4.11
CA ASP A 163 -37.39 -5.58 -5.29
C ASP A 163 -37.25 -6.99 -5.90
N ALA A 164 -36.85 -7.98 -5.11
CA ALA A 164 -36.81 -9.40 -5.51
C ALA A 164 -37.98 -10.24 -4.94
N LEU A 165 -39.10 -9.63 -4.54
CA LEU A 165 -40.34 -10.33 -4.18
C LEU A 165 -41.53 -9.83 -5.02
N GLY A 166 -41.33 -9.70 -6.33
CA GLY A 166 -42.41 -9.61 -7.32
C GLY A 166 -42.89 -11.01 -7.74
N GLY A 167 -43.40 -11.80 -6.79
CA GLY A 167 -44.04 -13.08 -7.06
C GLY A 167 -45.56 -12.97 -6.89
N SER A 168 -46.26 -12.60 -7.95
CA SER A 168 -47.73 -12.63 -8.00
C SER A 168 -48.22 -14.07 -7.90
N PHE A 169 -48.60 -14.51 -6.70
CA PHE A 169 -49.30 -15.78 -6.50
C PHE A 169 -50.81 -15.53 -6.59
N SER A 170 -51.27 -15.21 -7.80
CA SER A 170 -52.68 -15.21 -8.16
C SER A 170 -52.80 -15.91 -9.49
N ASP A 171 -52.89 -17.23 -9.46
CA ASP A 171 -53.84 -17.98 -10.28
C ASP A 171 -53.89 -19.46 -9.83
N VAL A 172 -55.10 -19.86 -9.43
CA VAL A 172 -55.54 -21.19 -9.00
C VAL A 172 -55.92 -21.99 -10.24
N PRO A 173 -55.87 -23.34 -10.20
CA PRO A 173 -57.10 -24.03 -10.54
C PRO A 173 -57.48 -25.14 -9.56
N LEU A 174 -58.76 -25.06 -9.19
CA LEU A 174 -59.56 -26.02 -8.45
C LEU A 174 -60.13 -27.04 -9.45
N ALA A 175 -59.72 -28.30 -9.39
CA ALA A 175 -60.39 -29.48 -9.94
C ALA A 175 -59.63 -30.72 -9.41
N GLY A 176 -60.22 -31.81 -8.92
CA GLY A 176 -61.59 -32.28 -8.80
C GLY A 176 -61.50 -33.69 -8.19
N GLN A 177 -62.54 -34.08 -7.45
CA GLN A 177 -62.72 -35.41 -6.84
C GLN A 177 -62.75 -36.54 -7.90
N ALA A 178 -62.29 -37.76 -7.55
CA ALA A 178 -63.13 -38.98 -7.47
C ALA A 178 -62.35 -40.33 -7.53
N ALA A 179 -62.83 -41.28 -6.71
CA ALA A 179 -62.76 -42.76 -6.78
C ALA A 179 -61.37 -43.44 -6.66
N ASN A 180 -61.15 -44.50 -5.86
CA ASN A 180 -61.99 -45.55 -5.27
C ASN A 180 -61.50 -45.93 -3.86
#